data_AF-A0A5E4WY26-F1
#
_entry.id   AF-A0A5E4WY26-F1
#
_cell.length_a   1.000
_cell.length_b   1.000
_cell.length_c   1.000
_cell.angle_alpha   90.00
_cell.angle_beta   90.00
_cell.angle_gamma   90.00
#
_symmetry.space_group_name_H-M   'P 1'
#
loop_
_entity.id
_entity.type
_entity.pdbx_description
1 polymer ?
#
loop_
_entity_poly.entity_id
_entity_poly.type
_entity_poly.pdbx_seq_one_letter_code
_entity_poly.pdbx_strand_id
1 'polypeptide(L)'
;MTKPFILPGPDRDQRSDTISLMSTTSYDPAAPRPTTPLLIGKYVVYRKPLAGTPLTVYMIMFGNVVAGTQVSLPTKADCDTATKRHRAALEARAAEQAARDAQIAERDAKRKEAMDKRKAANAARAKVAA
;
A
#
# COMPACT_ATOMS: atom_id res chain seq x y z
N MET A 1 -27.61 2.41 24.39
CA MET A 1 -28.18 3.58 23.71
C MET A 1 -27.10 4.64 23.60
N THR A 2 -26.39 4.69 22.47
CA THR A 2 -25.24 5.59 22.26
C THR A 2 -25.77 6.90 21.69
N LYS A 3 -25.60 8.00 22.43
CA LYS A 3 -26.01 9.35 21.98
C LYS A 3 -25.30 9.70 20.66
N PRO A 4 -26.00 10.26 19.66
CA PRO A 4 -25.34 10.81 18.48
C PRO A 4 -24.44 11.99 18.92
N PHE A 5 -23.22 12.00 18.42
CA PHE A 5 -22.26 13.07 18.67
C PHE A 5 -22.65 14.28 17.81
N ILE A 6 -23.33 15.25 18.41
CA ILE A 6 -23.71 16.51 17.77
C ILE A 6 -22.55 17.49 17.98
N LEU A 7 -21.87 17.87 16.90
CA LEU A 7 -20.88 18.95 16.94
C LEU A 7 -21.63 20.28 17.13
N PRO A 8 -21.20 21.15 18.07
CA PRO A 8 -21.80 22.48 18.22
C PRO A 8 -21.40 23.34 17.01
N GLY A 9 -22.36 23.58 16.11
CA GLY A 9 -22.20 24.51 14.99
C GLY A 9 -22.40 25.96 15.45
N PRO A 10 -21.70 26.92 14.82
CA PRO A 10 -21.79 28.34 15.18
C PRO A 10 -23.16 28.90 14.77
N ASP A 11 -23.56 29.93 15.51
CA ASP A 11 -24.83 30.64 15.42
C ASP A 11 -25.34 30.89 13.99
N ARG A 12 -26.60 30.52 13.79
CA ARG A 12 -27.60 31.14 12.89
C ARG A 12 -27.04 31.92 11.70
N ASP A 13 -26.60 31.21 10.68
CA ASP A 13 -26.52 31.76 9.31
C ASP A 13 -27.95 31.90 8.75
N GLN A 14 -28.65 32.94 9.18
CA GLN A 14 -29.99 33.29 8.76
C GLN A 14 -29.94 34.06 7.43
N ARG A 15 -29.46 33.41 6.37
CA ARG A 15 -29.58 33.90 4.99
C ARG A 15 -30.86 33.32 4.39
N SER A 16 -31.86 34.17 4.18
CA SER A 16 -33.22 33.81 3.75
C SER A 16 -33.33 33.29 2.31
N ASP A 17 -32.30 33.47 1.48
CA ASP A 17 -32.37 33.24 0.02
C ASP A 17 -31.57 32.01 -0.46
N THR A 18 -31.00 31.23 0.45
CA THR A 18 -30.30 29.99 0.12
C THR A 18 -30.96 28.81 0.81
N ILE A 19 -31.42 27.82 0.06
CA ILE A 19 -31.82 26.52 0.61
C ILE A 19 -30.59 25.93 1.33
N SER A 20 -30.66 25.83 2.65
CA SER A 20 -29.67 25.09 3.43
C SER A 20 -29.79 23.60 3.07
N LEU A 21 -28.78 23.07 2.39
CA LEU A 21 -28.66 21.63 2.13
C LEU A 21 -28.26 20.92 3.42
N MET A 22 -29.24 20.71 4.31
CA MET A 22 -29.11 19.85 5.48
C MET A 22 -29.45 18.41 5.06
N SER A 23 -28.51 17.72 4.41
CA SER A 23 -28.63 16.28 4.22
C SER A 23 -28.05 15.55 5.43
N THR A 24 -28.90 15.17 6.39
CA THR A 24 -28.50 14.24 7.45
C THR A 24 -28.67 12.81 6.94
N THR A 25 -27.58 12.17 6.50
CA THR A 25 -27.60 10.74 6.20
C THR A 25 -27.39 9.96 7.48
N SER A 26 -28.43 9.28 7.97
CA SER A 26 -28.30 8.32 9.07
C SER A 26 -27.45 7.14 8.59
N TYR A 27 -26.31 6.92 9.23
CA TYR A 27 -25.41 5.82 8.91
C TYR A 27 -25.75 4.62 9.79
N ASP A 28 -26.15 3.51 9.16
CA ASP A 28 -26.30 2.21 9.82
C ASP A 28 -25.01 1.39 9.69
N PRO A 29 -24.27 1.14 10.79
CA PRO A 29 -23.07 0.31 10.77
C PRO A 29 -23.35 -1.14 10.34
N ALA A 30 -24.55 -1.67 10.59
CA ALA A 30 -24.91 -3.07 10.37
C ALA A 30 -25.54 -3.34 9.00
N ALA A 31 -25.92 -2.29 8.26
CA ALA A 31 -26.49 -2.45 6.92
C ALA A 31 -25.50 -3.17 5.98
N PRO A 32 -25.95 -4.17 5.18
CA PRO A 32 -25.11 -4.87 4.23
C PRO A 32 -24.58 -3.89 3.17
N ARG A 33 -23.28 -3.99 2.86
CA ARG A 33 -22.59 -3.02 2.00
C ARG A 33 -22.15 -3.64 0.68
N PRO A 34 -22.10 -2.84 -0.39
CA PRO A 34 -21.60 -3.29 -1.67
C PRO A 34 -20.10 -3.57 -1.57
N THR A 35 -19.74 -4.85 -1.48
CA THR A 35 -18.36 -5.35 -1.54
C THR A 35 -17.99 -5.88 -2.92
N THR A 36 -18.96 -5.94 -3.84
CA THR A 36 -18.73 -6.45 -5.19
C THR A 36 -17.69 -5.59 -5.91
N PRO A 37 -16.77 -6.18 -6.70
CA PRO A 37 -15.79 -5.40 -7.45
C PRO A 37 -16.46 -4.48 -8.47
N LEU A 38 -15.83 -3.35 -8.75
CA LEU A 38 -16.20 -2.43 -9.81
C LEU A 38 -15.25 -2.60 -10.99
N LEU A 39 -15.81 -2.53 -12.19
CA LEU A 39 -15.04 -2.47 -13.43
C LEU A 39 -15.02 -1.02 -13.91
N ILE A 40 -13.82 -0.44 -14.01
CA ILE A 40 -13.62 0.92 -14.51
C ILE A 40 -12.78 0.83 -15.78
N GLY A 41 -13.47 0.78 -16.92
CA GLY A 41 -12.84 0.45 -18.20
C GLY A 41 -12.22 -0.94 -18.17
N LYS A 42 -10.88 -1.00 -18.16
CA LYS A 42 -10.10 -2.25 -18.10
C LYS A 42 -9.62 -2.60 -16.68
N TYR A 43 -9.89 -1.75 -15.70
CA TYR A 43 -9.36 -1.88 -14.35
C TYR A 43 -10.38 -2.52 -13.43
N VAL A 44 -9.91 -3.43 -12.58
CA VAL A 44 -10.71 -4.00 -11.49
C VAL A 44 -10.44 -3.18 -10.23
N VAL A 45 -11.50 -2.75 -9.56
CA VAL A 45 -11.43 -1.99 -8.31
C VAL A 45 -12.23 -2.72 -7.25
N TYR A 46 -11.56 -3.19 -6.19
CA TYR A 46 -12.28 -3.78 -5.06
C TYR A 46 -12.84 -2.70 -4.15
N ARG A 47 -14.03 -2.98 -3.61
CA ARG A 47 -14.68 -2.16 -2.59
C ARG A 47 -14.48 -2.82 -1.23
N LYS A 48 -13.82 -2.10 -0.33
CA LYS A 48 -13.67 -2.49 1.07
C LYS A 48 -14.32 -1.44 1.96
N PRO A 49 -15.54 -1.69 2.44
CA PRO A 49 -16.15 -0.82 3.43
C PRO A 49 -15.31 -0.75 4.71
N LEU A 50 -15.11 0.44 5.26
CA LEU A 50 -14.34 0.62 6.48
C LEU A 50 -15.27 0.51 7.70
N ALA A 51 -14.90 -0.38 8.63
CA ALA A 51 -15.68 -0.62 9.84
C ALA A 51 -15.85 0.67 10.66
N GLY A 52 -17.06 0.93 11.16
CA GLY A 52 -17.35 2.09 11.99
C GLY A 52 -17.39 3.44 11.25
N THR A 53 -17.14 3.49 9.93
CA THR A 53 -17.26 4.73 9.14
C THR A 53 -18.16 4.56 7.92
N PRO A 54 -18.79 5.64 7.40
CA PRO A 54 -19.56 5.60 6.14
C PRO A 54 -18.68 5.40 4.91
N LEU A 55 -17.36 5.41 5.08
CA LEU A 55 -16.41 5.41 3.98
C LEU A 55 -16.18 4.02 3.42
N THR A 56 -15.95 3.96 2.11
CA THR A 56 -15.53 2.77 1.40
C THR A 56 -14.16 3.03 0.82
N VAL A 57 -13.22 2.12 1.06
CA VAL A 57 -11.91 2.15 0.43
C VAL A 57 -12.01 1.42 -0.90
N TYR A 58 -11.65 2.11 -1.96
CA TYR A 58 -11.50 1.59 -3.31
C TYR A 58 -10.05 1.17 -3.52
N MET A 59 -9.85 -0.11 -3.79
CA MET A 59 -8.54 -0.71 -4.00
C MET A 59 -8.37 -0.97 -5.49
N ILE A 60 -7.51 -0.19 -6.15
CA ILE A 60 -7.23 -0.30 -7.57
C ILE A 60 -6.29 -1.49 -7.77
N MET A 61 -6.73 -2.46 -8.56
CA MET A 61 -5.98 -3.68 -8.79
C MET A 61 -5.12 -3.61 -10.05
N PHE A 62 -3.94 -4.19 -9.95
CA PHE A 62 -3.07 -4.53 -11.06
C PHE A 62 -2.79 -6.03 -11.03
N GLY A 63 -3.56 -6.79 -11.82
CA GLY A 63 -3.62 -8.24 -11.70
C GLY A 63 -4.13 -8.65 -10.30
N ASN A 64 -3.33 -9.42 -9.57
CA ASN A 64 -3.66 -9.87 -8.22
C ASN A 64 -3.12 -8.96 -7.10
N VAL A 65 -2.48 -7.84 -7.45
CA VAL A 65 -1.83 -6.93 -6.50
C VAL A 65 -2.56 -5.60 -6.44
N VAL A 66 -2.58 -4.99 -5.27
CA VAL A 66 -3.17 -3.65 -5.06
C VAL A 66 -2.16 -2.59 -5.53
N ALA A 67 -2.49 -1.89 -6.60
CA ALA A 67 -1.66 -0.81 -7.14
C ALA A 67 -1.84 0.51 -6.38
N GLY A 68 -3.02 0.73 -5.80
CA GLY A 68 -3.32 1.93 -5.03
C GLY A 68 -4.64 1.82 -4.28
N THR A 69 -4.82 2.68 -3.28
CA THR A 69 -6.04 2.74 -2.47
C THR A 69 -6.49 4.18 -2.32
N GLN A 70 -7.80 4.42 -2.39
CA GLN A 70 -8.38 5.74 -2.17
C GLN A 70 -9.80 5.63 -1.59
N VAL A 71 -10.27 6.68 -0.94
CA VAL A 71 -11.60 6.72 -0.30
C VAL A 71 -12.68 7.20 -1.27
N SER A 72 -12.33 8.05 -2.23
CA SER A 72 -13.23 8.47 -3.30
C SER A 72 -13.32 7.41 -4.39
N LEU A 73 -14.46 7.37 -5.08
CA LEU A 73 -14.65 6.51 -6.24
C LEU A 73 -13.62 6.89 -7.33
N PRO A 74 -12.72 5.98 -7.76
CA PRO A 74 -11.71 6.31 -8.75
C PRO A 74 -12.30 6.58 -10.12
N THR A 75 -11.69 7.53 -10.83
CA THR A 75 -11.90 7.68 -12.27
C THR A 75 -10.95 6.77 -13.04
N LYS A 76 -11.18 6.62 -14.34
CA LYS A 76 -10.28 5.88 -15.22
C LYS A 76 -8.85 6.45 -15.20
N ALA A 77 -8.72 7.78 -15.15
CA ALA A 77 -7.43 8.45 -15.10
C ALA A 77 -6.68 8.16 -13.79
N ASP A 78 -7.39 8.08 -12.66
CA ASP A 78 -6.80 7.69 -11.37
C ASP A 78 -6.28 6.25 -11.43
N CYS A 79 -7.03 5.33 -12.05
CA CYS A 79 -6.58 3.96 -12.24
C CYS A 79 -5.34 3.86 -13.15
N ASP A 80 -5.29 4.62 -14.25
CA ASP A 80 -4.14 4.68 -15.15
C ASP A 80 -2.88 5.19 -14.41
N THR A 81 -3.02 6.26 -13.64
CA THR A 81 -1.90 6.86 -12.89
C THR A 81 -1.42 5.95 -11.76
N ALA A 82 -2.33 5.35 -10.99
CA ALA A 82 -1.98 4.38 -9.94
C ALA A 82 -1.23 3.18 -10.52
N THR A 83 -1.68 2.64 -11.65
CA THR A 83 -1.01 1.52 -12.31
C THR A 83 0.39 1.90 -12.81
N LYS A 84 0.55 3.08 -13.43
CA LYS A 84 1.87 3.56 -13.88
C LYS A 84 2.84 3.73 -12.72
N ARG A 85 2.38 4.34 -11.62
CA ARG A 85 3.18 4.49 -10.39
C ARG A 85 3.59 3.14 -9.80
N HIS A 86 2.68 2.17 -9.77
CA HIS A 86 2.99 0.84 -9.27
C HIS A 86 4.05 0.13 -10.12
N ARG A 87 3.98 0.23 -11.45
CA ARG A 87 5.01 -0.32 -12.35
C ARG A 87 6.38 0.31 -12.10
N ALA A 88 6.45 1.64 -12.03
CA ALA A 88 7.69 2.35 -11.74
C ALA A 88 8.28 1.95 -10.38
N ALA A 89 7.43 1.76 -9.36
CA ALA A 89 7.86 1.29 -8.05
C ALA A 89 8.40 -0.15 -8.07
N LEU A 90 7.80 -1.05 -8.87
CA LEU A 90 8.30 -2.41 -9.04
C LEU A 90 9.68 -2.41 -9.71
N GLU A 91 9.86 -1.62 -10.76
CA GLU A 91 11.14 -1.48 -11.47
C GLU A 91 12.24 -0.93 -10.55
N ALA A 92 11.92 0.11 -9.76
CA ALA A 92 12.84 0.66 -8.78
C ALA A 92 13.24 -0.37 -7.72
N ARG A 93 12.29 -1.15 -7.19
CA ARG A 93 12.57 -2.21 -6.21
C ARG A 93 13.44 -3.32 -6.80
N ALA A 94 13.21 -3.71 -8.05
CA ALA A 94 14.03 -4.70 -8.73
C ALA A 94 15.48 -4.21 -8.89
N ALA A 95 15.66 -2.93 -9.23
CA ALA A 95 17.00 -2.32 -9.31
C ALA A 95 17.70 -2.28 -7.94
N GLU A 96 16.99 -1.91 -6.87
CA GLU A 96 17.53 -1.93 -5.51
C GLU A 96 17.92 -3.33 -5.04
N GLN A 97 17.09 -4.34 -5.36
CA GLN A 97 17.38 -5.74 -5.05
C GLN A 97 18.62 -6.23 -5.78
N ALA A 98 18.73 -5.97 -7.09
CA ALA A 98 19.91 -6.33 -7.87
C ALA A 98 21.20 -5.69 -7.31
N ALA A 99 21.12 -4.41 -6.88
CA ALA A 99 22.25 -3.74 -6.25
C ALA A 99 22.64 -4.36 -4.90
N ARG A 100 21.66 -4.74 -4.07
CA ARG A 100 21.91 -5.43 -2.79
C ARG A 100 22.51 -6.81 -3.01
N ASP A 101 22.00 -7.57 -3.97
CA ASP A 101 22.50 -8.92 -4.29
C ASP A 101 23.94 -8.86 -4.81
N ALA A 102 24.27 -7.87 -5.63
CA ALA A 102 25.65 -7.63 -6.07
C ALA A 102 26.60 -7.35 -4.90
N GLN A 103 26.20 -6.51 -3.94
CA GLN A 103 27.00 -6.23 -2.75
C GLN A 103 27.18 -7.47 -1.86
N ILE A 104 26.12 -8.26 -1.69
CA ILE A 104 26.19 -9.51 -0.93
C ILE A 104 27.14 -10.49 -1.60
N ALA A 105 27.05 -10.66 -2.93
CA ALA A 105 27.94 -11.52 -3.70
C ALA A 105 29.41 -11.10 -3.56
N GLU A 106 29.70 -9.80 -3.62
CA GLU A 106 31.06 -9.29 -3.44
C GLU A 106 31.59 -9.58 -2.03
N ARG A 107 30.78 -9.35 -1.00
CA ARG A 107 31.15 -9.64 0.39
C ARG A 107 31.39 -11.14 0.61
N ASP A 108 30.55 -11.98 0.03
CA ASP A 108 30.65 -13.43 0.18
C ASP A 108 31.86 -13.98 -0.57
N ALA A 109 32.23 -13.41 -1.73
CA ALA A 109 33.47 -13.71 -2.42
C ALA A 109 34.70 -13.37 -1.56
N LYS A 110 34.76 -12.15 -1.01
CA LYS A 110 35.83 -11.72 -0.09
C LYS A 110 35.94 -12.62 1.14
N ARG A 111 34.80 -13.03 1.70
CA ARG A 111 34.75 -13.96 2.83
C ARG A 111 35.31 -15.33 2.47
N LYS A 112 34.98 -15.85 1.29
CA LYS A 112 35.49 -17.14 0.81
C LYS A 112 37.00 -17.11 0.64
N GLU A 113 37.54 -16.07 0.00
CA GLU A 113 39.00 -15.88 -0.12
C GLU A 113 39.71 -15.83 1.23
N ALA A 114 39.13 -15.12 2.21
CA ALA A 114 39.69 -15.06 3.55
C ALA A 114 39.67 -16.42 4.25
N MET A 115 38.60 -17.20 4.09
CA MET A 115 38.49 -18.57 4.64
C MET A 115 39.51 -19.51 3.98
N ASP A 116 39.69 -19.43 2.66
CA ASP A 116 40.65 -20.24 1.92
C ASP A 116 42.09 -19.94 2.36
N LYS A 117 42.43 -18.65 2.54
CA LYS A 117 43.72 -18.22 3.12
C LYS A 117 43.93 -18.77 4.54
N ARG A 118 42.90 -18.71 5.41
CA ARG A 118 42.97 -19.26 6.78
C ARG A 118 43.14 -20.77 6.76
N LYS A 119 42.45 -21.49 5.88
CA LYS A 119 42.58 -22.94 5.72
C LYS A 119 43.98 -23.33 5.27
N ALA A 120 44.55 -22.61 4.29
CA ALA A 120 45.93 -22.82 3.84
C ALA A 120 46.95 -22.57 4.96
N ALA A 121 46.81 -21.47 5.71
CA ALA A 121 47.68 -21.15 6.83
C ALA A 121 47.63 -22.22 7.95
N ASN A 122 46.43 -22.72 8.28
CA ASN A 122 46.27 -23.78 9.26
C ASN A 122 46.87 -25.12 8.79
N ALA A 123 46.72 -25.46 7.50
CA ALA A 123 47.33 -26.64 6.93
C ALA A 123 48.88 -26.57 6.94
N ALA A 124 49.45 -25.39 6.68
CA ALA A 124 50.89 -25.18 6.76
C ALA A 124 51.41 -25.35 8.21
N ARG A 125 50.71 -24.82 9.20
CA ARG A 125 51.05 -24.99 10.62
C ARG A 125 51.00 -26.45 11.07
N ALA A 126 49.99 -27.20 10.62
CA ALA A 126 49.87 -28.63 10.95
C ALA A 126 51.04 -29.46 10.40
N LYS A 127 51.62 -29.10 9.26
CA LYS A 127 52.79 -29.78 8.67
C LYS A 127 54.11 -29.50 9.38
N VAL A 128 54.23 -28.38 10.09
CA VAL A 128 55.44 -28.03 10.86
C VAL A 128 55.42 -28.69 12.25
N ALA A 129 54.24 -29.08 12.73
CA ALA A 129 54.03 -29.71 14.03
C ALA A 129 54.03 -31.25 13.99
N ALA A 130 54.17 -31.86 12.81
CA ALA A 130 54.26 -33.30 12.58
C ALA A 130 55.66 -33.67 12.11
#